data_AF-A0A7R8XG31-F1
#
_entry.id   AF-A0A7R8XG31-F1
#
_cell.length_a   1.000
_cell.length_b   1.000
_cell.length_c   1.000
_cell.angle_alpha   90.00
_cell.angle_beta   90.00
_cell.angle_gamma   90.00
#
_symmetry.space_group_name_H-M   'P 1'
#
loop_
_entity.id
_entity.type
_entity.pdbx_description
1 polymer ?
#
loop_
_entity_poly.entity_id
_entity_poly.type
_entity_poly.pdbx_seq_one_letter_code
_entity_poly.pdbx_strand_id
1 'polypeptide(L)'
;MKKRFIVLSLFCLLLPSIRPTTGQYPCPEPEDISPCTCFTNEEGVHAECYQATSSQDIFFAFNDAVWPVTNLTSFNLGHNYDVEEFSERIFGDISFEEITGVWSVVRSIHPSALLPSKDRLKRITMVRGALEQFPWDYMQHFTQLTSLEFQYNRLTGLPPVQSDSLEFIDQNQVSDIQPGFFLGLTSLEEISCYPCPLGPTLRNGTLAFDSPYLEYVEFPVSGISSLESHAITGLRPDTIVELSGNPISELTEGTFRPMLEILSQGDGSISLGSHIVCDCTIAWLVLNPNFHGSIIASCADGGLPIQELNPEDFADCNVMGSPMAGDFPISISSD
;
A
#
# COMPACT_ATOMS: atom_id res chain seq x y z
N MET A 1 -37.39 7.39 -90.73
CA MET A 1 -37.68 6.32 -89.75
C MET A 1 -36.42 5.54 -89.44
N LYS A 2 -35.89 5.69 -88.22
CA LYS A 2 -35.25 4.64 -87.38
C LYS A 2 -34.67 5.34 -86.14
N LYS A 3 -35.43 5.29 -85.04
CA LYS A 3 -34.97 5.65 -83.69
C LYS A 3 -33.85 4.67 -83.31
N ARG A 4 -32.70 5.15 -82.85
CA ARG A 4 -31.70 4.33 -82.17
C ARG A 4 -31.62 4.76 -80.72
N PHE A 5 -31.86 3.77 -79.87
CA PHE A 5 -31.88 3.84 -78.42
C PHE A 5 -30.48 4.12 -77.86
N ILE A 6 -30.48 4.92 -76.82
CA ILE A 6 -29.35 5.19 -75.94
C ILE A 6 -29.16 3.95 -75.04
N VAL A 7 -27.93 3.44 -74.96
CA VAL A 7 -27.51 2.54 -73.87
C VAL A 7 -26.50 3.33 -73.05
N LEU A 8 -26.94 3.88 -71.92
CA LEU A 8 -26.07 4.48 -70.91
C LEU A 8 -25.36 3.33 -70.18
N SER A 9 -24.05 3.23 -70.38
CA SER A 9 -23.19 2.33 -69.64
C SER A 9 -23.07 2.83 -68.20
N LEU A 10 -23.76 2.19 -67.25
CA LEU A 10 -23.53 2.41 -65.81
C LEU A 10 -22.13 1.88 -65.45
N PHE A 11 -21.19 2.79 -65.25
CA PHE A 11 -19.94 2.51 -64.56
C PHE A 11 -20.28 2.30 -63.07
N CYS A 12 -20.37 1.04 -62.66
CA CYS A 12 -20.51 0.68 -61.25
C CYS A 12 -19.14 0.88 -60.59
N LEU A 13 -18.93 2.05 -59.98
CA LEU A 13 -17.81 2.27 -59.07
C LEU A 13 -18.04 1.35 -57.87
N LEU A 14 -17.27 0.26 -57.80
CA LEU A 14 -17.15 -0.56 -56.60
C LEU A 14 -16.57 0.34 -55.51
N LEU A 15 -17.43 0.94 -54.70
CA LEU A 15 -17.04 1.45 -53.39
C LEU A 15 -16.40 0.28 -52.64
N PRO A 16 -15.20 0.44 -52.04
CA PRO A 16 -14.69 -0.57 -51.14
C PRO A 16 -15.76 -0.82 -50.09
N SER A 17 -16.23 -2.07 -49.98
CA SER A 17 -17.11 -2.48 -48.90
C SER A 17 -16.42 -2.12 -47.60
N ILE A 18 -16.97 -1.11 -46.90
CA ILE A 18 -16.72 -0.92 -45.48
C ILE A 18 -17.21 -2.23 -44.86
N ARG A 19 -16.28 -3.13 -44.55
CA ARG A 19 -16.60 -4.28 -43.72
C ARG A 19 -17.11 -3.68 -42.40
N PRO A 20 -18.30 -4.07 -41.92
CA PRO A 20 -18.65 -3.76 -40.55
C PRO A 20 -17.55 -4.35 -39.69
N THR A 21 -16.86 -3.50 -38.93
CA THR A 21 -15.95 -3.91 -37.87
C THR A 21 -16.75 -4.81 -36.92
N THR A 22 -16.35 -6.06 -36.83
CA THR A 22 -16.90 -7.07 -35.91
C THR A 22 -16.41 -6.89 -34.46
N GLY A 23 -15.74 -5.78 -34.14
CA GLY A 23 -15.49 -5.26 -32.81
C GLY A 23 -16.72 -4.50 -32.32
N GLN A 24 -17.27 -4.93 -31.19
CA GLN A 24 -18.34 -4.20 -30.52
C GLN A 24 -17.74 -2.92 -29.94
N TYR A 25 -17.97 -1.76 -30.59
CA TYR A 25 -17.58 -0.47 -30.03
C TYR A 25 -17.99 -0.41 -28.54
N PRO A 26 -17.09 -0.03 -27.63
CA PRO A 26 -15.75 0.57 -27.82
C PRO A 26 -14.54 -0.40 -27.86
N CYS A 27 -14.74 -1.72 -27.96
CA CYS A 27 -13.66 -2.69 -28.06
C CYS A 27 -13.13 -2.89 -29.49
N PRO A 28 -11.84 -3.21 -29.67
CA PRO A 28 -11.27 -3.60 -30.96
C PRO A 28 -11.77 -4.97 -31.43
N GLU A 29 -11.36 -5.39 -32.63
CA GLU A 29 -11.59 -6.76 -33.10
C GLU A 29 -10.86 -7.76 -32.19
N PRO A 30 -11.52 -8.84 -31.73
CA PRO A 30 -10.90 -9.82 -30.84
C PRO A 30 -9.64 -10.48 -31.41
N GLU A 31 -9.56 -10.63 -32.73
CA GLU A 31 -8.40 -11.24 -33.41
C GLU A 31 -7.16 -10.33 -33.36
N ASP A 32 -7.35 -9.01 -33.31
CA ASP A 32 -6.25 -8.03 -33.33
C ASP A 32 -5.59 -7.87 -31.95
N ILE A 33 -6.32 -8.18 -30.88
CA ILE A 33 -5.82 -8.09 -29.49
C ILE A 33 -5.55 -9.44 -28.83
N SER A 34 -5.81 -10.56 -29.51
CA SER A 34 -5.55 -11.90 -29.00
C SER A 34 -4.06 -12.06 -28.58
N PRO A 35 -3.75 -12.67 -27.43
CA PRO A 35 -4.62 -13.46 -26.53
C PRO A 35 -5.35 -12.63 -25.46
N CYS A 36 -5.29 -11.29 -25.54
CA CYS A 36 -6.07 -10.43 -24.68
C CYS A 36 -7.53 -10.32 -25.15
N THR A 37 -8.41 -9.96 -24.23
CA THR A 37 -9.83 -9.72 -24.46
C THR A 37 -10.20 -8.30 -24.03
N CYS A 38 -11.29 -7.79 -24.60
CA CYS A 38 -11.88 -6.52 -24.21
C CYS A 38 -13.37 -6.72 -24.00
N PHE A 39 -13.92 -6.09 -22.96
CA PHE A 39 -15.36 -6.07 -22.71
C PHE A 39 -15.79 -4.73 -22.10
N THR A 40 -17.11 -4.50 -22.09
CA THR A 40 -17.72 -3.31 -21.48
C THR A 40 -18.81 -3.67 -20.51
N ASN A 41 -18.89 -2.93 -19.41
CA ASN A 41 -19.96 -3.02 -18.41
C ASN A 41 -20.41 -1.59 -18.02
N GLU A 42 -21.08 -1.43 -16.88
CA GLU A 42 -21.54 -0.12 -16.36
C GLU A 42 -20.40 0.80 -15.89
N GLU A 43 -19.23 0.24 -15.55
CA GLU A 43 -18.04 0.94 -15.07
C GLU A 43 -17.12 1.41 -16.21
N GLY A 44 -17.29 0.84 -17.41
CA GLY A 44 -16.67 1.32 -18.64
C GLY A 44 -16.04 0.21 -19.47
N VAL A 45 -14.78 0.40 -19.86
CA VAL A 45 -14.08 -0.45 -20.84
C VAL A 45 -12.92 -1.14 -20.17
N HIS A 46 -12.85 -2.46 -20.30
CA HIS A 46 -11.90 -3.29 -19.57
C HIS A 46 -11.13 -4.18 -20.54
N ALA A 47 -9.84 -4.38 -20.24
CA ALA A 47 -8.99 -5.30 -20.97
C ALA A 47 -8.43 -6.37 -20.04
N GLU A 48 -8.39 -7.61 -20.51
CA GLU A 48 -7.85 -8.75 -19.76
C GLU A 48 -6.85 -9.51 -20.62
N CYS A 49 -5.72 -9.91 -20.05
CA CYS A 49 -4.67 -10.64 -20.77
C CYS A 49 -4.28 -11.95 -20.07
N TYR A 50 -5.27 -12.67 -19.52
CA TYR A 50 -5.03 -13.89 -18.74
C TYR A 50 -4.22 -14.95 -19.50
N GLN A 51 -4.40 -15.02 -20.82
CA GLN A 51 -3.76 -16.00 -21.71
C GLN A 51 -2.50 -15.49 -22.40
N ALA A 52 -2.01 -14.29 -22.06
CA ALA A 52 -0.74 -13.80 -22.55
C ALA A 52 0.41 -14.70 -22.10
N THR A 53 1.24 -15.12 -23.04
CA THR A 53 2.39 -16.00 -22.82
C THR A 53 3.71 -15.23 -22.75
N SER A 54 3.68 -13.93 -23.02
CA SER A 54 4.83 -13.04 -22.90
C SER A 54 4.40 -11.58 -22.82
N SER A 55 5.27 -10.71 -22.33
CA SER A 55 5.05 -9.25 -22.37
C SER A 55 4.86 -8.72 -23.81
N GLN A 56 5.34 -9.46 -24.81
CA GLN A 56 5.18 -9.12 -26.22
C GLN A 56 3.72 -9.27 -26.69
N ASP A 57 2.96 -10.21 -26.13
CA ASP A 57 1.54 -10.39 -26.44
C ASP A 57 0.74 -9.16 -26.02
N ILE A 58 1.01 -8.65 -24.80
CA ILE A 58 0.43 -7.41 -24.30
C ILE A 58 0.90 -6.24 -25.18
N PHE A 59 2.19 -6.15 -25.47
CA PHE A 59 2.71 -5.08 -26.32
C PHE A 59 1.96 -5.00 -27.65
N PHE A 60 1.81 -6.12 -28.37
CA PHE A 60 1.08 -6.14 -29.64
C PHE A 60 -0.39 -5.77 -29.48
N ALA A 61 -1.06 -6.31 -28.46
CA ALA A 61 -2.46 -6.01 -28.19
C ALA A 61 -2.71 -4.50 -27.97
N PHE A 62 -1.78 -3.75 -27.38
CA PHE A 62 -1.97 -2.32 -27.07
C PHE A 62 -1.22 -1.35 -27.99
N ASN A 63 -0.23 -1.80 -28.76
CA ASN A 63 0.55 -0.93 -29.67
C ASN A 63 0.21 -1.14 -31.14
N ASP A 64 -0.12 -2.37 -31.56
CA ASP A 64 -0.32 -2.69 -32.99
C ASP A 64 -1.81 -2.72 -33.35
N ALA A 65 -2.68 -3.03 -32.39
CA ALA A 65 -4.13 -3.04 -32.58
C ALA A 65 -4.73 -1.62 -32.60
N VAL A 66 -5.82 -1.45 -33.34
CA VAL A 66 -6.56 -0.18 -33.38
C VAL A 66 -7.63 -0.18 -32.31
N TRP A 67 -7.33 0.46 -31.17
CA TRP A 67 -8.30 0.67 -30.10
C TRP A 67 -9.26 1.84 -30.43
N PRO A 68 -10.59 1.63 -30.41
CA PRO A 68 -11.56 2.71 -30.64
C PRO A 68 -11.53 3.81 -29.56
N VAL A 69 -11.07 3.47 -28.36
CA VAL A 69 -10.90 4.37 -27.21
C VAL A 69 -9.55 4.10 -26.54
N THR A 70 -8.93 5.13 -25.98
CA THR A 70 -7.60 5.02 -25.33
C THR A 70 -7.66 5.15 -23.81
N ASN A 71 -8.85 5.35 -23.27
CA ASN A 71 -9.14 5.57 -21.87
C ASN A 71 -9.96 4.42 -21.31
N LEU A 72 -9.26 3.36 -20.91
CA LEU A 72 -9.88 2.19 -20.32
C LEU A 72 -10.07 2.39 -18.82
N THR A 73 -11.08 1.72 -18.28
CA THR A 73 -11.36 1.66 -16.86
C THR A 73 -10.32 0.76 -16.19
N SER A 74 -10.13 -0.48 -16.67
CA SER A 74 -9.16 -1.38 -16.05
C SER A 74 -8.39 -2.30 -17.01
N PHE A 75 -7.22 -2.69 -16.54
CA PHE A 75 -6.39 -3.76 -17.09
C PHE A 75 -6.25 -4.89 -16.07
N ASN A 76 -6.49 -6.14 -16.49
CA ASN A 76 -6.38 -7.30 -15.61
C ASN A 76 -5.45 -8.38 -16.20
N LEU A 77 -4.44 -8.76 -15.41
CA LEU A 77 -3.48 -9.83 -15.68
C LEU A 77 -3.49 -10.91 -14.58
N GLY A 78 -4.63 -11.08 -13.92
CA GLY A 78 -4.78 -12.08 -12.86
C GLY A 78 -4.54 -13.51 -13.35
N HIS A 79 -4.00 -14.36 -12.47
CA HIS A 79 -3.70 -15.77 -12.76
C HIS A 79 -2.83 -15.99 -14.02
N ASN A 80 -1.98 -15.02 -14.36
CA ASN A 80 -1.02 -15.13 -15.46
C ASN A 80 0.37 -15.54 -14.94
N TYR A 81 0.91 -16.64 -15.47
CA TYR A 81 2.16 -17.24 -14.98
C TYR A 81 3.33 -17.11 -15.96
N ASP A 82 3.17 -16.31 -17.03
CA ASP A 82 4.15 -16.23 -18.12
C ASP A 82 4.69 -14.80 -18.32
N VAL A 83 3.89 -13.76 -18.05
CA VAL A 83 4.31 -12.36 -18.17
C VAL A 83 5.10 -11.95 -16.92
N GLU A 84 6.42 -11.88 -17.04
CA GLU A 84 7.33 -11.53 -15.93
C GLU A 84 7.62 -10.03 -15.80
N GLU A 85 7.26 -9.20 -16.79
CA GLU A 85 7.56 -7.76 -16.72
C GLU A 85 6.55 -6.89 -17.48
N PHE A 86 6.31 -5.68 -16.97
CA PHE A 86 5.73 -4.58 -17.73
C PHE A 86 6.87 -3.75 -18.30
N SER A 87 7.27 -4.09 -19.52
CA SER A 87 8.38 -3.46 -20.24
C SER A 87 8.02 -2.05 -20.71
N GLU A 88 9.00 -1.36 -21.29
CA GLU A 88 8.84 0.00 -21.80
C GLU A 88 7.65 0.13 -22.75
N ARG A 89 6.74 1.08 -22.46
CA ARG A 89 5.57 1.38 -23.30
C ARG A 89 4.72 0.14 -23.64
N ILE A 90 4.66 -0.85 -22.75
CA ILE A 90 3.89 -2.09 -22.99
C ILE A 90 2.41 -1.83 -23.32
N PHE A 91 1.82 -0.73 -22.81
CA PHE A 91 0.44 -0.31 -23.09
C PHE A 91 0.31 0.76 -24.19
N GLY A 92 1.39 1.14 -24.85
CA GLY A 92 1.37 2.17 -25.89
C GLY A 92 0.85 3.51 -25.37
N ASP A 93 -0.23 4.00 -25.98
CA ASP A 93 -0.90 5.24 -25.57
C ASP A 93 -2.24 4.97 -24.82
N ILE A 94 -2.50 3.71 -24.49
CA ILE A 94 -3.69 3.30 -23.74
C ILE A 94 -3.47 3.57 -22.25
N SER A 95 -4.46 4.18 -21.63
CA SER A 95 -4.46 4.61 -20.22
C SER A 95 -5.53 3.86 -19.45
N PHE A 96 -5.26 3.63 -18.16
CA PHE A 96 -6.12 2.87 -17.25
C PHE A 96 -6.38 3.66 -15.96
N GLU A 97 -7.55 3.43 -15.35
CA GLU A 97 -7.83 3.88 -13.98
C GLU A 97 -7.37 2.84 -12.96
N GLU A 98 -7.42 1.56 -13.32
CA GLU A 98 -7.04 0.45 -12.44
C GLU A 98 -6.18 -0.59 -13.16
N ILE A 99 -5.14 -1.06 -12.50
CA ILE A 99 -4.27 -2.14 -12.99
C ILE A 99 -4.22 -3.24 -11.94
N THR A 100 -4.62 -4.46 -12.33
CA THR A 100 -4.71 -5.60 -11.42
C THR A 100 -3.94 -6.81 -11.93
N GLY A 101 -3.20 -7.47 -11.05
CA GLY A 101 -2.40 -8.66 -11.35
C GLY A 101 -2.34 -9.63 -10.16
N VAL A 102 -3.51 -10.04 -9.65
CA VAL A 102 -3.60 -11.02 -8.55
C VAL A 102 -3.14 -12.40 -9.03
N TRP A 103 -2.23 -13.05 -8.32
CA TRP A 103 -1.60 -14.31 -8.74
C TRP A 103 -0.85 -14.20 -10.08
N SER A 104 -0.25 -13.03 -10.37
CA SER A 104 0.60 -12.82 -11.55
C SER A 104 2.09 -12.96 -11.21
N VAL A 105 2.91 -13.36 -12.18
CA VAL A 105 4.37 -13.53 -11.99
C VAL A 105 5.18 -12.29 -12.39
N VAL A 106 4.54 -11.13 -12.54
CA VAL A 106 5.22 -9.87 -12.87
C VAL A 106 6.23 -9.54 -11.78
N ARG A 107 7.49 -9.39 -12.16
CA ARG A 107 8.63 -9.07 -11.28
C ARG A 107 9.01 -7.60 -11.33
N SER A 108 8.80 -6.93 -12.46
CA SER A 108 9.16 -5.52 -12.61
C SER A 108 8.15 -4.75 -13.43
N ILE A 109 7.97 -3.48 -13.06
CA ILE A 109 7.17 -2.52 -13.81
C ILE A 109 8.07 -1.34 -14.21
N HIS A 110 8.26 -1.15 -15.52
CA HIS A 110 9.02 -0.03 -16.02
C HIS A 110 8.21 1.28 -15.89
N PRO A 111 8.82 2.43 -15.52
CA PRO A 111 8.11 3.70 -15.39
C PRO A 111 7.26 4.09 -16.62
N SER A 112 7.82 3.95 -17.82
CA SER A 112 7.14 4.30 -19.07
C SER A 112 5.96 3.39 -19.42
N ALA A 113 5.82 2.23 -18.76
CA ALA A 113 4.62 1.41 -18.89
C ALA A 113 3.40 2.14 -18.33
N LEU A 114 3.56 2.86 -17.21
CA LEU A 114 2.46 3.50 -16.50
C LEU A 114 2.22 4.98 -16.87
N LEU A 115 3.20 5.63 -17.52
CA LEU A 115 3.11 7.06 -17.89
C LEU A 115 1.85 7.46 -18.69
N PRO A 116 1.30 6.65 -19.62
CA PRO A 116 0.03 6.99 -20.28
C PRO A 116 -1.13 7.16 -19.31
N SER A 117 -1.08 6.47 -18.16
CA SER A 117 -2.10 6.50 -17.10
C SER A 117 -1.84 7.54 -16.01
N LYS A 118 -0.78 8.36 -16.09
CA LYS A 118 -0.36 9.25 -14.99
C LYS A 118 -1.47 10.16 -14.45
N ASP A 119 -2.33 10.68 -15.34
CA ASP A 119 -3.40 11.62 -14.97
C ASP A 119 -4.72 10.90 -14.64
N ARG A 120 -4.75 9.57 -14.57
CA ARG A 120 -5.98 8.75 -14.46
C ARG A 120 -5.89 7.56 -13.52
N LEU A 121 -4.70 7.01 -13.33
CA LEU A 121 -4.49 5.81 -12.54
C LEU A 121 -4.85 6.09 -11.09
N LYS A 122 -5.79 5.33 -10.54
CA LYS A 122 -6.33 5.45 -9.19
C LYS A 122 -5.84 4.33 -8.28
N ARG A 123 -5.71 3.12 -8.83
CA ARG A 123 -5.37 1.92 -8.06
C ARG A 123 -4.43 0.99 -8.83
N ILE A 124 -3.45 0.45 -8.14
CA ILE A 124 -2.66 -0.69 -8.61
C ILE A 124 -2.73 -1.80 -7.56
N THR A 125 -3.25 -2.96 -7.98
CA THR A 125 -3.38 -4.15 -7.14
C THR A 125 -2.56 -5.30 -7.73
N MET A 126 -1.37 -5.54 -7.20
CA MET A 126 -0.52 -6.67 -7.57
C MET A 126 -0.37 -7.55 -6.34
N VAL A 127 -1.12 -8.65 -6.24
CA VAL A 127 -1.22 -9.42 -4.99
C VAL A 127 -0.85 -10.87 -5.21
N ARG A 128 -0.10 -11.47 -4.27
CA ARG A 128 0.32 -12.88 -4.32
C ARG A 128 1.09 -13.20 -5.61
N GLY A 129 2.06 -12.35 -5.93
CA GLY A 129 2.83 -12.43 -7.14
C GLY A 129 4.33 -12.56 -6.89
N ALA A 130 5.10 -11.98 -7.81
CA ALA A 130 6.56 -11.98 -7.76
C ALA A 130 7.16 -10.57 -7.92
N LEU A 131 6.40 -9.51 -7.64
CA LEU A 131 6.84 -8.12 -7.86
C LEU A 131 8.07 -7.81 -6.99
N GLU A 132 9.18 -7.50 -7.64
CA GLU A 132 10.49 -7.20 -7.03
C GLU A 132 10.87 -5.73 -7.24
N GLN A 133 10.38 -5.09 -8.31
CA GLN A 133 10.72 -3.70 -8.67
C GLN A 133 9.49 -2.90 -9.09
N PHE A 134 9.34 -1.72 -8.48
CA PHE A 134 8.27 -0.75 -8.77
C PHE A 134 8.89 0.65 -8.99
N PRO A 135 8.37 1.48 -9.91
CA PRO A 135 9.00 2.75 -10.30
C PRO A 135 8.66 3.90 -9.32
N TRP A 136 9.16 3.80 -8.07
CA TRP A 136 8.90 4.77 -7.00
C TRP A 136 9.25 6.23 -7.37
N ASP A 137 10.34 6.45 -8.11
CA ASP A 137 10.81 7.80 -8.50
C ASP A 137 9.83 8.58 -9.40
N TYR A 138 8.83 7.90 -9.96
CA TYR A 138 7.83 8.48 -10.85
C TYR A 138 6.50 8.77 -10.16
N MET A 139 6.35 8.44 -8.88
CA MET A 139 5.10 8.58 -8.11
C MET A 139 4.53 10.01 -8.12
N GLN A 140 5.40 11.02 -8.13
CA GLN A 140 5.02 12.44 -8.23
C GLN A 140 4.21 12.79 -9.51
N HIS A 141 4.25 11.95 -10.54
CA HIS A 141 3.50 12.16 -11.76
C HIS A 141 2.06 11.61 -11.70
N PHE A 142 1.77 10.71 -10.76
CA PHE A 142 0.48 10.05 -10.67
C PHE A 142 -0.45 10.83 -9.75
N THR A 143 -1.13 11.85 -10.27
CA THR A 143 -1.88 12.83 -9.45
C THR A 143 -3.24 12.34 -8.97
N GLN A 144 -3.67 11.14 -9.40
CA GLN A 144 -4.94 10.53 -8.99
C GLN A 144 -4.74 9.16 -8.32
N LEU A 145 -3.49 8.71 -8.14
CA LEU A 145 -3.20 7.38 -7.60
C LEU A 145 -3.35 7.44 -6.09
N THR A 146 -4.41 6.81 -5.59
CA THR A 146 -4.76 6.83 -4.17
C THR A 146 -4.39 5.53 -3.47
N SER A 147 -4.26 4.42 -4.19
CA SER A 147 -4.08 3.11 -3.57
C SER A 147 -3.04 2.23 -4.26
N LEU A 148 -2.12 1.69 -3.46
CA LEU A 148 -1.16 0.67 -3.84
C LEU A 148 -1.34 -0.56 -2.94
N GLU A 149 -1.66 -1.69 -3.56
CA GLU A 149 -1.89 -2.98 -2.89
C GLU A 149 -0.91 -4.02 -3.44
N PHE A 150 0.14 -4.31 -2.68
CA PHE A 150 1.29 -5.13 -3.10
C PHE A 150 1.53 -6.36 -2.20
N GLN A 151 0.51 -6.80 -1.49
CA GLN A 151 0.56 -7.91 -0.53
C GLN A 151 1.10 -9.20 -1.16
N TYR A 152 1.95 -9.91 -0.42
CA TYR A 152 2.56 -11.18 -0.80
C TYR A 152 3.36 -11.14 -2.12
N ASN A 153 4.18 -10.09 -2.30
CA ASN A 153 5.19 -10.02 -3.35
C ASN A 153 6.61 -10.11 -2.77
N ARG A 154 7.61 -9.61 -3.49
CA ARG A 154 9.03 -9.70 -3.17
C ARG A 154 9.70 -8.33 -3.15
N LEU A 155 8.91 -7.26 -2.99
CA LEU A 155 9.43 -5.91 -2.81
C LEU A 155 10.20 -5.87 -1.48
N THR A 156 11.52 -5.69 -1.56
CA THR A 156 12.37 -5.77 -0.37
C THR A 156 12.48 -4.44 0.36
N GLY A 157 12.26 -3.33 -0.34
CA GLY A 157 12.47 -2.00 0.21
C GLY A 157 11.52 -0.92 -0.32
N LEU A 158 11.30 0.08 0.52
CA LEU A 158 10.48 1.25 0.27
C LEU A 158 11.38 2.51 0.29
N PRO A 159 11.72 3.10 -0.88
CA PRO A 159 12.60 4.27 -0.97
C PRO A 159 11.82 5.59 -0.90
N PRO A 160 12.41 6.69 -0.38
CA PRO A 160 11.75 7.99 -0.26
C PRO A 160 11.01 8.39 -1.53
N VAL A 161 9.75 8.78 -1.36
CA VAL A 161 8.83 9.00 -2.45
C VAL A 161 8.03 10.27 -2.23
N GLN A 162 7.68 10.95 -3.31
CA GLN A 162 6.78 12.10 -3.29
C GLN A 162 5.47 11.73 -3.96
N SER A 163 4.36 11.94 -3.28
CA SER A 163 3.02 11.78 -3.83
C SER A 163 2.02 12.64 -3.04
N ASP A 164 1.32 13.50 -3.76
CA ASP A 164 0.27 14.35 -3.19
C ASP A 164 -1.10 13.65 -3.19
N SER A 165 -1.21 12.42 -3.71
CA SER A 165 -2.49 11.72 -3.86
C SER A 165 -2.55 10.35 -3.20
N LEU A 166 -1.42 9.75 -2.85
CA LEU A 166 -1.41 8.40 -2.29
C LEU A 166 -1.99 8.41 -0.86
N GLU A 167 -3.11 7.73 -0.68
CA GLU A 167 -3.89 7.66 0.56
C GLU A 167 -3.63 6.34 1.31
N PHE A 168 -3.48 5.24 0.57
CA PHE A 168 -3.41 3.89 1.12
C PHE A 168 -2.25 3.08 0.54
N ILE A 169 -1.47 2.47 1.43
CA ILE A 169 -0.44 1.48 1.09
C ILE A 169 -0.69 0.22 1.90
N ASP A 170 -0.91 -0.90 1.22
CA ASP A 170 -0.92 -2.23 1.83
C ASP A 170 0.15 -3.11 1.18
N GLN A 171 1.08 -3.56 1.99
CA GLN A 171 2.34 -4.12 1.54
C GLN A 171 2.79 -5.23 2.48
N ASN A 172 3.39 -6.31 1.95
CA ASN A 172 3.96 -7.34 2.82
C ASN A 172 5.44 -7.56 2.51
N GLN A 173 6.16 -8.09 3.50
CA GLN A 173 7.53 -8.58 3.40
C GLN A 173 8.59 -7.52 3.11
N VAL A 174 8.26 -6.24 3.28
CA VAL A 174 9.27 -5.18 3.31
C VAL A 174 10.12 -5.34 4.56
N SER A 175 11.42 -5.47 4.34
CA SER A 175 12.43 -5.65 5.39
C SER A 175 13.28 -4.38 5.60
N ASP A 176 13.22 -3.44 4.67
CA ASP A 176 13.93 -2.16 4.75
C ASP A 176 13.00 -1.01 4.34
N ILE A 177 12.58 -0.22 5.33
CA ILE A 177 11.93 1.07 5.09
C ILE A 177 13.02 2.11 5.26
N GLN A 178 13.38 2.79 4.17
CA GLN A 178 14.40 3.83 4.25
C GLN A 178 13.86 5.01 5.08
N PRO A 179 14.66 5.61 5.96
CA PRO A 179 14.24 6.79 6.71
C PRO A 179 13.73 7.88 5.77
N GLY A 180 12.54 8.39 6.06
CA GLY A 180 11.86 9.37 5.23
C GLY A 180 11.06 8.80 4.06
N PHE A 181 10.82 7.48 3.98
CA PHE A 181 9.90 6.89 2.99
C PHE A 181 8.55 7.62 2.93
N PHE A 182 7.95 7.85 4.10
CA PHE A 182 6.63 8.45 4.22
C PHE A 182 6.65 9.98 4.24
N LEU A 183 7.83 10.61 4.19
CA LEU A 183 7.96 12.07 4.11
C LEU A 183 7.71 12.50 2.67
N GLY A 184 6.66 13.28 2.43
CA GLY A 184 6.21 13.67 1.09
C GLY A 184 5.03 12.85 0.58
N LEU A 185 4.44 11.99 1.40
CA LEU A 185 3.14 11.34 1.15
C LEU A 185 2.03 12.18 1.80
N THR A 186 1.77 13.36 1.26
CA THR A 186 0.99 14.40 1.96
C THR A 186 -0.52 14.12 2.07
N SER A 187 -0.99 13.05 1.44
CA SER A 187 -2.39 12.59 1.50
C SER A 187 -2.51 11.21 2.16
N LEU A 188 -1.44 10.67 2.74
CA LEU A 188 -1.45 9.35 3.35
C LEU A 188 -2.42 9.30 4.53
N GLU A 189 -3.36 8.38 4.49
CA GLU A 189 -4.32 8.10 5.54
C GLU A 189 -3.93 6.82 6.29
N GLU A 190 -3.53 5.79 5.54
CA GLU A 190 -3.31 4.46 6.08
C GLU A 190 -2.08 3.77 5.48
N ILE A 191 -1.30 3.15 6.37
CA ILE A 191 -0.24 2.21 6.01
C ILE A 191 -0.45 0.92 6.81
N SER A 192 -0.60 -0.20 6.11
CA SER A 192 -0.61 -1.53 6.71
C SER A 192 0.48 -2.40 6.12
N CYS A 193 1.18 -3.13 6.99
CA CYS A 193 2.31 -3.97 6.59
C CYS A 193 2.39 -5.27 7.40
N TYR A 194 1.95 -6.41 6.82
CA TYR A 194 1.84 -7.67 7.57
C TYR A 194 2.18 -8.97 6.78
N PRO A 195 3.26 -9.70 7.12
CA PRO A 195 4.35 -9.34 8.04
C PRO A 195 5.38 -8.47 7.33
N CYS A 196 5.96 -7.50 8.03
CA CYS A 196 7.07 -6.70 7.53
C CYS A 196 8.28 -6.85 8.46
N PRO A 197 9.25 -7.72 8.14
CA PRO A 197 10.33 -8.07 9.06
C PRO A 197 11.36 -6.94 9.18
N LEU A 198 10.97 -5.82 9.79
CA LEU A 198 11.79 -4.63 10.02
C LEU A 198 12.91 -4.90 11.03
N GLY A 199 12.81 -6.01 11.79
CA GLY A 199 13.88 -6.49 12.65
C GLY A 199 14.02 -5.64 13.92
N PRO A 200 14.96 -6.02 14.81
CA PRO A 200 14.74 -5.85 16.24
C PRO A 200 14.69 -4.40 16.69
N THR A 201 15.24 -3.48 15.92
CA THR A 201 15.26 -2.06 16.26
C THR A 201 14.63 -1.25 15.15
N LEU A 202 13.49 -0.63 15.45
CA LEU A 202 12.91 0.39 14.61
C LEU A 202 13.76 1.67 14.76
N ARG A 203 14.51 2.00 13.71
CA ARG A 203 15.46 3.11 13.71
C ARG A 203 14.77 4.46 13.68
N ASN A 204 15.48 5.49 14.12
CA ASN A 204 15.08 6.88 14.00
C ASN A 204 14.61 7.23 12.58
N GLY A 205 13.44 7.87 12.47
CA GLY A 205 12.90 8.33 11.19
C GLY A 205 12.36 7.25 10.25
N THR A 206 12.33 5.97 10.67
CA THR A 206 11.76 4.88 9.87
C THR A 206 10.28 5.13 9.57
N LEU A 207 9.50 5.50 10.59
CA LEU A 207 8.07 5.83 10.48
C LEU A 207 7.84 7.33 10.74
N ALA A 208 8.44 8.18 9.90
CA ALA A 208 8.28 9.62 9.95
C ALA A 208 7.27 10.09 8.91
N PHE A 209 6.18 10.72 9.36
CA PHE A 209 5.07 11.15 8.52
C PHE A 209 4.95 12.68 8.50
N ASP A 210 4.39 13.22 7.41
CA ASP A 210 4.03 14.64 7.29
C ASP A 210 2.60 14.86 6.77
N SER A 211 1.82 13.78 6.60
CA SER A 211 0.42 13.83 6.20
C SER A 211 -0.48 14.38 7.31
N PRO A 212 -1.29 15.41 7.04
CA PRO A 212 -2.32 15.89 7.96
C PRO A 212 -3.58 14.99 7.96
N TYR A 213 -3.58 13.89 7.20
CA TYR A 213 -4.68 12.93 7.11
C TYR A 213 -4.36 11.57 7.72
N LEU A 214 -3.17 11.38 8.32
CA LEU A 214 -2.75 10.09 8.85
C LEU A 214 -3.67 9.57 9.97
N GLU A 215 -4.36 8.46 9.69
CA GLU A 215 -5.34 7.83 10.58
C GLU A 215 -4.83 6.50 11.14
N TYR A 216 -4.18 5.66 10.32
CA TYR A 216 -3.87 4.27 10.71
C TYR A 216 -2.45 3.84 10.31
N VAL A 217 -1.68 3.33 11.28
CA VAL A 217 -0.31 2.85 11.08
C VAL A 217 -0.17 1.44 11.67
N GLU A 218 -0.12 0.42 10.82
CA GLU A 218 -0.15 -0.99 11.24
C GLU A 218 1.11 -1.75 10.81
N PHE A 219 1.91 -2.19 11.79
CA PHE A 219 3.11 -3.03 11.61
C PHE A 219 3.15 -4.25 12.56
N PRO A 220 2.10 -5.09 12.61
CA PRO A 220 2.04 -6.23 13.52
C PRO A 220 3.03 -7.31 13.10
N VAL A 221 3.55 -8.05 14.09
CA VAL A 221 4.44 -9.22 13.85
C VAL A 221 5.62 -8.89 12.91
N SER A 222 6.20 -7.70 13.11
CA SER A 222 7.31 -7.16 12.31
C SER A 222 8.70 -7.50 12.90
N GLY A 223 8.72 -8.22 14.03
CA GLY A 223 9.95 -8.60 14.73
C GLY A 223 10.65 -7.44 15.45
N ILE A 224 9.91 -6.34 15.71
CA ILE A 224 10.43 -5.15 16.40
C ILE A 224 10.51 -5.45 17.90
N SER A 225 11.69 -5.38 18.51
CA SER A 225 11.84 -5.54 19.96
C SER A 225 12.14 -4.24 20.70
N SER A 226 12.57 -3.21 19.97
CA SER A 226 13.00 -1.92 20.50
C SER A 226 12.75 -0.81 19.48
N LEU A 227 12.50 0.40 19.98
CA LEU A 227 12.33 1.59 19.17
C LEU A 227 13.39 2.61 19.60
N GLU A 228 14.13 3.16 18.64
CA GLU A 228 14.98 4.33 18.88
C GLU A 228 14.12 5.56 19.17
N SER A 229 14.71 6.56 19.83
CA SER A 229 14.03 7.85 20.00
C SER A 229 13.65 8.43 18.64
N HIS A 230 12.42 8.91 18.49
CA HIS A 230 11.88 9.45 17.24
C HIS A 230 11.87 8.44 16.07
N ALA A 231 11.77 7.14 16.36
CA ALA A 231 11.52 6.12 15.34
C ALA A 231 10.17 6.32 14.64
N ILE A 232 9.17 6.82 15.38
CA ILE A 232 7.84 7.19 14.88
C ILE A 232 7.62 8.67 15.18
N THR A 233 7.31 9.47 14.15
CA THR A 233 7.08 10.92 14.27
C THR A 233 6.02 11.38 13.27
N GLY A 234 5.42 12.54 13.51
CA GLY A 234 4.38 13.08 12.62
C GLY A 234 3.00 12.45 12.81
N LEU A 235 2.78 11.78 13.94
CA LEU A 235 1.46 11.28 14.34
C LEU A 235 0.48 12.45 14.53
N ARG A 236 -0.79 12.19 14.28
CA ARG A 236 -1.90 13.08 14.64
C ARG A 236 -2.52 12.67 15.97
N PRO A 237 -3.25 13.57 16.66
CA PRO A 237 -3.94 13.24 17.90
C PRO A 237 -4.92 12.06 17.82
N ASP A 238 -5.42 11.77 16.62
CA ASP A 238 -6.38 10.71 16.30
C ASP A 238 -5.75 9.48 15.61
N THR A 239 -4.43 9.47 15.39
CA THR A 239 -3.77 8.32 14.74
C THR A 239 -3.81 7.09 15.63
N ILE A 240 -4.16 5.94 15.05
CA ILE A 240 -4.07 4.63 15.68
C ILE A 240 -2.80 3.93 15.18
N VAL A 241 -1.95 3.51 16.11
CA VAL A 241 -0.68 2.84 15.84
C VAL A 241 -0.76 1.40 16.35
N GLU A 242 -0.71 0.43 15.45
CA GLU A 242 -0.82 -0.99 15.77
C GLU A 242 0.54 -1.69 15.62
N LEU A 243 1.20 -1.98 16.74
CA LEU A 243 2.46 -2.70 16.81
C LEU A 243 2.33 -4.02 17.60
N SER A 244 1.12 -4.52 17.86
CA SER A 244 0.95 -5.80 18.56
C SER A 244 1.56 -6.98 17.79
N GLY A 245 1.82 -8.07 18.50
CA GLY A 245 2.53 -9.22 17.94
C GLY A 245 4.03 -8.98 17.73
N ASN A 246 4.56 -7.82 18.10
CA ASN A 246 5.98 -7.56 18.20
C ASN A 246 6.52 -7.88 19.62
N PRO A 247 7.78 -8.33 19.76
CA PRO A 247 8.39 -8.64 21.05
C PRO A 247 8.91 -7.39 21.79
N ILE A 248 8.11 -6.31 21.83
CA ILE A 248 8.45 -5.09 22.57
C ILE A 248 8.19 -5.35 24.06
N SER A 249 9.22 -5.13 24.89
CA SER A 249 9.13 -5.36 26.34
C SER A 249 9.41 -4.12 27.19
N GLU A 250 10.08 -3.11 26.64
CA GLU A 250 10.51 -1.91 27.38
C GLU A 250 9.79 -0.65 26.87
N LEU A 251 9.23 0.14 27.79
CA LEU A 251 8.59 1.42 27.50
C LEU A 251 9.44 2.58 28.02
N THR A 252 10.54 2.86 27.32
CA THR A 252 11.44 3.95 27.72
C THR A 252 10.78 5.31 27.55
N GLU A 253 10.84 6.14 28.58
CA GLU A 253 10.19 7.46 28.62
C GLU A 253 10.57 8.34 27.43
N GLY A 254 11.87 8.43 27.12
CA GLY A 254 12.36 9.27 26.02
C GLY A 254 11.89 8.84 24.62
N THR A 255 11.48 7.58 24.44
CA THR A 255 10.96 7.08 23.17
C THR A 255 9.44 7.24 23.09
N PHE A 256 8.71 6.85 24.14
CA PHE A 256 7.25 6.79 24.10
C PHE A 256 6.54 8.08 24.52
N ARG A 257 7.10 8.87 25.46
CA ARG A 257 6.46 10.11 25.93
C ARG A 257 6.09 11.08 24.79
N PRO A 258 6.97 11.38 23.82
CA PRO A 258 6.62 12.33 22.75
C PRO A 258 5.41 11.87 21.90
N MET A 259 5.29 10.57 21.66
CA MET A 259 4.14 10.02 20.92
C MET A 259 2.87 10.11 21.75
N LEU A 260 2.92 9.69 23.02
CA LEU A 260 1.76 9.70 23.92
C LEU A 260 1.26 11.13 24.20
N GLU A 261 2.16 12.11 24.27
CA GLU A 261 1.79 13.53 24.40
C GLU A 261 0.97 14.04 23.20
N ILE A 262 1.21 13.54 22.00
CA ILE A 262 0.42 13.86 20.81
C ILE A 262 -0.93 13.12 20.85
N LEU A 263 -0.88 11.79 21.05
CA LEU A 263 -2.07 10.94 21.02
C LEU A 263 -3.08 11.29 22.13
N SER A 264 -2.61 11.68 23.31
CA SER A 264 -3.47 12.10 24.44
C SER A 264 -4.21 13.41 24.23
N GLN A 265 -3.95 14.12 23.12
CA GLN A 265 -4.73 15.31 22.73
C GLN A 265 -6.01 14.95 21.95
N GLY A 266 -6.17 13.68 21.54
CA GLY A 266 -7.32 13.18 20.79
C GLY A 266 -7.68 11.75 21.19
N ASP A 267 -8.28 11.01 20.26
CA ASP A 267 -8.72 9.62 20.46
C ASP A 267 -7.70 8.58 19.93
N GLY A 268 -6.48 9.03 19.61
CA GLY A 268 -5.40 8.20 19.09
C GLY A 268 -4.78 7.29 20.16
N SER A 269 -4.18 6.18 19.71
CA SER A 269 -3.59 5.18 20.61
C SER A 269 -2.45 4.40 19.97
N ILE A 270 -1.58 3.81 20.81
CA ILE A 270 -0.54 2.86 20.40
C ILE A 270 -0.72 1.49 21.07
N SER A 271 -0.89 0.45 20.26
CA SER A 271 -1.02 -0.94 20.69
C SER A 271 0.33 -1.66 20.64
N LEU A 272 0.78 -2.28 21.75
CA LEU A 272 2.11 -2.91 21.84
C LEU A 272 2.09 -4.40 22.22
N GLY A 273 0.94 -4.93 22.65
CA GLY A 273 0.78 -6.33 23.06
C GLY A 273 1.03 -6.59 24.55
N SER A 274 1.38 -7.83 24.90
CA SER A 274 1.36 -8.34 26.29
C SER A 274 2.72 -8.77 26.85
N HIS A 275 3.81 -8.16 26.37
CA HIS A 275 5.19 -8.53 26.77
C HIS A 275 5.88 -7.44 27.60
N ILE A 276 5.14 -6.44 28.09
CA ILE A 276 5.72 -5.28 28.75
C ILE A 276 6.24 -5.65 30.15
N VAL A 277 7.47 -5.26 30.46
CA VAL A 277 8.01 -5.34 31.83
C VAL A 277 7.39 -4.20 32.64
N CYS A 278 6.58 -4.55 33.64
CA CYS A 278 5.85 -3.60 34.48
C CYS A 278 6.49 -3.46 35.87
N ASP A 279 7.71 -2.91 35.90
CA ASP A 279 8.41 -2.53 37.12
C ASP A 279 8.56 -0.99 37.20
N CYS A 280 9.44 -0.49 38.09
CA CYS A 280 9.67 0.95 38.22
C CYS A 280 10.07 1.67 36.92
N THR A 281 10.51 0.97 35.87
CA THR A 281 10.84 1.57 34.56
C THR A 281 9.64 2.21 33.86
N ILE A 282 8.40 1.78 34.18
CA ILE A 282 7.16 2.36 33.63
C ILE A 282 6.44 3.29 34.61
N ALA A 283 7.05 3.63 35.75
CA ALA A 283 6.42 4.51 36.75
C ALA A 283 6.02 5.87 36.15
N TRP A 284 6.81 6.42 35.22
CA TRP A 284 6.52 7.67 34.51
C TRP A 284 5.19 7.64 33.73
N LEU A 285 4.78 6.45 33.28
CA LEU A 285 3.56 6.19 32.53
C LEU A 285 2.39 5.92 33.47
N VAL A 286 2.58 5.01 34.45
CA VAL A 286 1.52 4.63 35.40
C VAL A 286 1.08 5.82 36.26
N LEU A 287 2.04 6.62 36.74
CA LEU A 287 1.78 7.81 37.56
C LEU A 287 1.19 9.00 36.78
N ASN A 288 1.06 8.88 35.44
CA ASN A 288 0.48 9.91 34.60
C ASN A 288 -0.82 9.42 33.92
N PRO A 289 -1.99 9.67 34.53
CA PRO A 289 -3.27 9.16 34.01
C PRO A 289 -3.65 9.69 32.62
N ASN A 290 -3.05 10.81 32.18
CA ASN A 290 -3.32 11.40 30.86
C ASN A 290 -2.94 10.46 29.71
N PHE A 291 -2.02 9.52 29.93
CA PHE A 291 -1.55 8.60 28.89
C PHE A 291 -2.32 7.28 28.85
N HIS A 292 -3.17 6.98 29.85
CA HIS A 292 -3.82 5.67 29.98
C HIS A 292 -4.72 5.33 28.79
N GLY A 293 -5.38 6.34 28.20
CA GLY A 293 -6.22 6.15 27.00
C GLY A 293 -5.44 6.00 25.69
N SER A 294 -4.16 6.39 25.67
CA SER A 294 -3.35 6.48 24.44
C SER A 294 -2.36 5.33 24.28
N ILE A 295 -2.27 4.41 25.23
CA ILE A 295 -1.47 3.20 25.14
C ILE A 295 -2.36 1.99 25.36
N ILE A 296 -2.19 0.91 24.61
CA ILE A 296 -2.89 -0.36 24.77
C ILE A 296 -1.84 -1.46 24.89
N ALA A 297 -1.52 -1.84 26.12
CA ALA A 297 -0.52 -2.87 26.40
C ALA A 297 -0.77 -3.54 27.75
N SER A 298 -0.26 -4.76 27.90
CA SER A 298 -0.36 -5.57 29.11
C SER A 298 1.02 -6.01 29.62
N CYS A 299 1.10 -6.17 30.94
CA CYS A 299 2.29 -6.66 31.62
C CYS A 299 2.57 -8.13 31.26
N ALA A 300 3.85 -8.47 31.09
CA ALA A 300 4.31 -9.82 30.81
C ALA A 300 3.92 -10.81 31.93
N ASP A 301 3.98 -10.35 33.18
CA ASP A 301 3.62 -11.12 34.36
C ASP A 301 2.11 -11.02 34.62
N GLY A 302 1.36 -12.01 34.14
CA GLY A 302 -0.07 -12.13 34.43
C GLY A 302 -1.01 -11.39 33.48
N GLY A 303 -0.50 -10.63 32.50
CA GLY A 303 -1.32 -10.05 31.43
C GLY A 303 -2.18 -8.86 31.86
N LEU A 304 -1.97 -8.31 33.06
CA LEU A 304 -2.72 -7.16 33.57
C LEU A 304 -2.51 -5.96 32.63
N PRO A 305 -3.59 -5.32 32.14
CA PRO A 305 -3.48 -4.09 31.33
C PRO A 305 -2.79 -2.98 32.12
N ILE A 306 -1.93 -2.18 31.46
CA ILE A 306 -1.18 -1.10 32.12
C ILE A 306 -2.11 -0.09 32.82
N GLN A 307 -3.30 0.15 32.25
CA GLN A 307 -4.29 1.08 32.78
C GLN A 307 -4.94 0.58 34.09
N GLU A 308 -4.83 -0.72 34.38
CA GLU A 308 -5.37 -1.33 35.59
C GLU A 308 -4.33 -1.44 36.71
N LEU A 309 -3.08 -1.01 36.47
CA LEU A 309 -2.04 -0.98 37.50
C LEU A 309 -2.35 0.05 38.59
N ASN A 310 -2.12 -0.33 39.85
CA ASN A 310 -2.30 0.57 40.99
C ASN A 310 -1.14 1.60 41.05
N PRO A 311 -1.40 2.91 40.91
CA PRO A 311 -0.34 3.93 40.96
C PRO A 311 0.44 3.97 42.29
N GLU A 312 -0.16 3.51 43.39
CA GLU A 312 0.52 3.47 44.70
C GLU A 312 1.71 2.51 44.70
N ASP A 313 1.66 1.42 43.92
CA ASP A 313 2.74 0.45 43.80
C ASP A 313 4.00 1.04 43.11
N PHE A 314 3.83 2.18 42.41
CA PHE A 314 4.90 2.87 41.68
C PHE A 314 5.32 4.19 42.35
N ALA A 315 4.68 4.60 43.45
CA ALA A 315 4.90 5.92 44.08
C ALA A 315 6.34 6.12 44.57
N ASP A 316 7.00 5.06 45.02
CA ASP A 316 8.37 5.09 45.55
C ASP A 316 9.47 4.91 44.49
N CYS A 317 9.10 4.70 43.22
CA CYS A 317 10.07 4.49 42.13
C CYS A 317 10.97 5.72 41.88
N ASN A 318 10.50 6.93 42.23
CA ASN A 318 11.29 8.17 42.14
C ASN A 318 12.40 8.30 43.20
N VAL A 319 12.51 7.37 44.15
CA VAL A 319 13.54 7.39 45.20
C VAL A 319 14.84 6.70 44.75
N MET A 320 14.82 5.92 43.66
CA MET A 320 15.98 5.12 43.23
C MET A 320 16.60 5.59 41.91
N GLY A 321 17.36 6.69 41.98
CA GLY A 321 18.45 6.93 41.04
C GLY A 321 19.63 5.99 41.29
N SER A 322 19.47 4.68 41.04
CA SER A 322 20.54 3.66 40.83
C SER A 322 19.93 2.26 40.67
N PRO A 323 20.54 1.37 39.86
CA PRO A 323 19.94 0.09 39.49
C PRO A 323 19.99 -0.87 40.68
N MET A 324 18.83 -1.30 41.15
CA MET A 324 18.71 -2.45 42.04
C MET A 324 17.68 -3.40 41.43
N ALA A 325 18.21 -4.45 40.79
CA ALA A 325 17.48 -5.69 40.59
C ALA A 325 17.06 -6.22 41.96
N GLY A 326 15.79 -6.57 42.13
CA GLY A 326 15.31 -7.23 43.35
C GLY A 326 13.80 -7.19 43.50
N ASP A 327 13.16 -8.22 42.96
CA ASP A 327 11.91 -8.84 43.43
C ASP A 327 10.90 -7.94 44.17
N PHE A 328 9.90 -7.45 43.42
CA PHE A 328 8.60 -7.12 44.01
C PHE A 328 7.60 -8.21 43.66
N PRO A 329 7.04 -8.94 44.65
CA PRO A 329 5.96 -9.89 44.40
C PRO A 329 4.67 -9.11 44.20
N ILE A 330 4.13 -9.11 42.99
CA ILE A 330 2.76 -8.65 42.71
C ILE A 330 1.81 -9.62 43.43
N SER A 331 1.23 -9.17 44.55
CA SER A 331 0.19 -9.92 45.25
C SER A 331 -1.13 -9.76 44.50
N ILE A 332 -1.53 -10.80 43.78
CA ILE A 332 -2.87 -10.93 43.21
C ILE A 332 -3.84 -11.17 44.38
N SER A 333 -4.64 -10.17 44.75
CA SER A 333 -5.76 -10.36 45.66
C SER A 333 -6.94 -10.94 44.89
N SER A 334 -7.18 -12.23 45.06
CA SER A 334 -8.45 -12.87 44.72
C SER A 334 -9.48 -12.57 45.81
N ASP A 335 -10.58 -11.91 45.46
CA ASP A 335 -11.89 -12.04 46.10
C ASP A 335 -13.00 -11.87 45.05
#